data_AF-F0BK93-F1
#
_entry.id   AF-F0BK93-F1
#
_cell.length_a   1.000
_cell.length_b   1.000
_cell.length_c   1.000
_cell.angle_alpha   90.00
_cell.angle_beta   90.00
_cell.angle_gamma   90.00
#
_symmetry.space_group_name_H-M   'P 1'
#
loop_
_entity.id
_entity.type
_entity.pdbx_description
1 polymer ?
#
loop_
_entity_poly.entity_id
_entity_poly.type
_entity_poly.pdbx_seq_one_letter_code
_entity_poly.pdbx_strand_id
1 'polypeptide(L)'
;MLGVRRQWLVPGLAEARAVRASVLADGALTATWELPDGLWHIAFNVGSAAVPLPPLRGRVAFAENVDAAAQQLPVDGFIAWHEDRT
;
A
#
# COMPACT_ATOMS: atom_id res chain seq x y z
N MET A 1 0.35 7.05 -12.03
CA MET A 1 -0.18 7.50 -10.72
C MET A 1 -1.52 8.25 -10.75
N LEU A 2 -1.77 9.22 -11.64
CA LEU A 2 -3.00 10.03 -11.59
C LEU A 2 -4.30 9.24 -11.82
N GLY A 3 -4.29 8.24 -12.71
CA GLY A 3 -5.44 7.36 -12.95
C GLY A 3 -5.84 6.54 -11.72
N VAL A 4 -4.84 5.94 -11.04
CA VAL A 4 -5.05 5.17 -9.80
C VAL A 4 -5.70 6.05 -8.73
N ARG A 5 -5.21 7.28 -8.54
CA ARG A 5 -5.79 8.21 -7.56
C ARG A 5 -7.25 8.51 -7.84
N ARG A 6 -7.62 8.75 -9.11
CA ARG A 6 -9.01 9.05 -9.50
C ARG A 6 -9.94 7.85 -9.29
N GLN A 7 -9.46 6.65 -9.56
CA GLN A 7 -10.27 5.43 -9.47
C GLN A 7 -10.47 4.96 -8.02
N TRP A 8 -9.40 4.95 -7.22
CA TRP A 8 -9.40 4.28 -5.92
C TRP A 8 -9.50 5.22 -4.72
N LEU A 9 -8.98 6.44 -4.84
CA LEU A 9 -8.85 7.33 -3.68
C LEU A 9 -9.90 8.44 -3.68
N VAL A 10 -10.12 9.10 -4.83
CA VAL A 10 -11.03 10.26 -4.93
C VAL A 10 -12.43 9.99 -4.36
N PRO A 11 -13.08 8.82 -4.56
CA PRO A 11 -14.43 8.61 -4.07
C PRO A 11 -14.61 8.73 -2.55
N GLY A 12 -13.56 8.47 -1.76
CA GLY A 12 -13.63 8.41 -0.29
C GLY A 12 -12.60 9.25 0.46
N LEU A 13 -11.73 9.98 -0.25
CA LEU A 13 -10.55 10.61 0.36
C LEU A 13 -10.89 11.64 1.44
N ALA A 14 -12.01 12.38 1.31
CA ALA A 14 -12.44 13.38 2.28
C ALA A 14 -12.77 12.76 3.66
N GLU A 15 -13.11 11.48 3.68
CA GLU A 15 -13.49 10.73 4.88
C GLU A 15 -12.34 9.83 5.38
N ALA A 16 -11.18 9.87 4.72
CA ALA A 16 -10.06 8.99 5.02
C ALA A 16 -9.55 9.21 6.45
N ARG A 17 -9.41 8.11 7.21
CA ARG A 17 -8.88 8.12 8.57
C ARG A 17 -7.61 7.31 8.64
N ALA A 18 -6.55 7.87 9.24
CA ALA A 18 -5.33 7.10 9.48
C ALA A 18 -5.61 6.00 10.50
N VAL A 19 -5.24 4.76 10.17
CA VAL A 19 -5.43 3.59 11.05
C VAL A 19 -4.12 3.21 11.73
N ARG A 20 -3.08 2.93 10.94
CA ARG A 20 -1.76 2.56 11.45
C ARG A 20 -0.66 2.87 10.43
N ALA A 21 0.54 3.06 10.94
CA ALA A 21 1.77 2.94 10.18
C ALA A 21 2.73 2.03 10.94
N SER A 22 3.58 1.29 10.22
CA SER A 22 4.57 0.41 10.82
C SER A 22 5.85 0.46 9.99
N VAL A 23 6.97 0.69 10.65
CA VAL A 23 8.30 0.58 10.05
C VAL A 23 8.60 -0.90 9.86
N LEU A 24 8.94 -1.29 8.63
CA LEU A 24 9.32 -2.67 8.28
C LEU A 24 10.82 -2.88 8.47
N ALA A 25 11.62 -1.88 8.09
CA ALA A 25 13.06 -1.78 8.30
C ALA A 25 13.48 -0.30 8.13
N ASP A 26 14.78 -0.01 8.25
CA ASP A 26 15.31 1.30 7.88
C ASP A 26 14.99 1.62 6.41
N GLY A 27 14.35 2.76 6.16
CA GLY A 27 13.88 3.16 4.83
C GLY A 27 12.66 2.40 4.28
N ALA A 28 12.02 1.52 5.05
CA ALA A 28 10.84 0.77 4.59
C ALA A 28 9.66 0.86 5.57
N LEU A 29 8.46 1.10 5.06
CA LEU A 29 7.25 1.18 5.89
C LEU A 29 6.01 0.65 5.18
N THR A 30 4.98 0.39 5.99
CA THR A 30 3.60 0.24 5.54
C THR A 30 2.69 1.23 6.27
N ALA A 31 1.67 1.72 5.59
CA ALA A 31 0.65 2.58 6.17
C ALA A 31 -0.75 2.18 5.67
N THR A 32 -1.73 2.33 6.56
CA THR A 32 -3.12 1.99 6.31
C THR A 32 -4.02 3.17 6.67
N TRP A 33 -4.98 3.43 5.79
CA TRP A 33 -6.11 4.33 6.02
C TRP A 33 -7.42 3.57 5.88
N GLU A 34 -8.41 3.97 6.64
CA GLU A 34 -9.80 3.57 6.46
C GLU A 34 -10.47 4.54 5.48
N LEU A 35 -11.17 3.99 4.50
CA LEU A 35 -12.04 4.67 3.54
C LEU A 35 -13.47 4.15 3.70
N PRO A 36 -14.49 4.84 3.16
CA PRO A 36 -15.89 4.38 3.26
C PRO A 36 -16.14 2.96 2.71
N ASP A 37 -15.37 2.52 1.71
CA ASP A 37 -15.52 1.24 1.02
C ASP A 37 -14.55 0.14 1.51
N GLY A 38 -13.61 0.44 2.42
CA GLY A 38 -12.61 -0.53 2.85
C GLY A 38 -11.35 0.10 3.42
N LEU A 39 -10.26 -0.65 3.40
CA LEU A 39 -8.95 -0.19 3.82
C LEU A 39 -8.06 0.09 2.60
N TRP A 40 -7.40 1.24 2.63
CA TRP A 40 -6.35 1.58 1.68
C TRP A 40 -4.99 1.38 2.33
N HIS A 41 -4.13 0.64 1.64
CA HIS A 41 -2.80 0.32 2.11
C HIS A 41 -1.74 0.78 1.14
N ILE A 42 -0.60 1.17 1.69
CA ILE A 42 0.65 1.29 0.94
C ILE A 42 1.77 0.55 1.67
N ALA A 43 2.75 0.12 0.90
CA ALA A 43 4.07 -0.21 1.40
C ALA A 43 5.12 0.30 0.41
N PHE A 44 6.23 0.81 0.93
CA PHE A 44 7.37 1.20 0.11
C PHE A 44 8.68 0.90 0.82
N ASN A 45 9.74 0.77 0.02
CA ASN A 45 11.09 0.55 0.49
C ASN A 45 12.07 1.42 -0.30
N VAL A 46 12.65 2.41 0.37
CA VAL A 46 13.74 3.26 -0.11
C VAL A 46 15.03 3.02 0.69
N GLY A 47 15.07 1.91 1.44
CA GLY A 47 16.25 1.46 2.18
C GLY A 47 17.26 0.77 1.27
N SER A 48 18.29 0.16 1.86
CA SER A 48 19.39 -0.46 1.12
C SER A 48 19.24 -1.97 0.88
N ALA A 49 18.16 -2.58 1.36
CA ALA A 49 17.92 -4.03 1.24
C ALA A 49 16.43 -4.34 1.04
N ALA A 50 16.14 -5.45 0.35
CA ALA A 50 14.78 -5.96 0.26
C ALA A 50 14.27 -6.37 1.65
N VAL A 51 12.97 -6.18 1.89
CA VAL A 51 12.31 -6.51 3.17
C VAL A 51 11.10 -7.41 2.92
N PRO A 52 10.64 -8.20 3.91
CA PRO A 52 9.41 -8.98 3.76
C PRO A 52 8.23 -8.10 3.37
N LEU A 53 7.49 -8.52 2.33
CA LEU A 53 6.29 -7.82 1.91
C LEU A 53 5.15 -8.11 2.90
N PRO A 54 4.41 -7.09 3.39
CA PRO A 54 3.23 -7.34 4.20
C PRO A 54 2.20 -8.18 3.42
N PRO A 55 1.39 -9.02 4.10
CA PRO A 55 0.33 -9.78 3.44
C PRO A 55 -0.63 -8.86 2.69
N LEU A 56 -0.75 -9.06 1.39
CA LEU A 56 -1.68 -8.31 0.54
C LEU A 56 -3.07 -8.96 0.63
N ARG A 57 -3.99 -8.29 1.32
CA ARG A 57 -5.41 -8.67 1.34
C ARG A 57 -6.20 -7.77 0.41
N GLY A 58 -7.01 -8.34 -0.46
CA GLY A 58 -7.80 -7.58 -1.43
C GLY A 58 -7.10 -7.40 -2.78
N ARG A 59 -7.26 -6.23 -3.40
CA ARG A 59 -6.86 -5.97 -4.80
C ARG A 59 -5.72 -4.97 -4.88
N VAL A 60 -4.69 -5.32 -5.65
CA VAL A 60 -3.59 -4.39 -5.96
C VAL A 60 -4.10 -3.30 -6.90
N ALA A 61 -3.97 -2.06 -6.46
CA ALA A 61 -4.35 -0.87 -7.22
C ALA A 61 -3.16 -0.33 -8.02
N PHE A 62 -1.94 -0.47 -7.49
CA PHE A 62 -0.72 -0.05 -8.16
C PHE A 62 0.50 -0.80 -7.59
N ALA A 63 1.43 -1.15 -8.46
CA ALA A 63 2.73 -1.70 -8.10
C ALA A 63 3.80 -1.09 -9.01
N GLU A 64 4.93 -0.72 -8.42
CA GLU A 64 6.09 -0.18 -9.11
C GLU A 64 7.34 -0.85 -8.56
N ASN A 65 8.14 -1.43 -9.45
CA ASN A 65 9.32 -2.19 -9.10
C ASN A 65 9.07 -3.29 -8.06
N VAL A 66 7.88 -3.92 -8.06
CA VAL A 66 7.54 -5.04 -7.19
C VAL A 66 6.46 -5.88 -7.87
N ASP A 67 6.57 -7.20 -7.76
CA ASP A 67 5.53 -8.14 -8.18
C ASP A 67 4.55 -8.35 -7.03
N ALA A 68 3.25 -8.25 -7.29
CA ALA A 68 2.20 -8.51 -6.31
C ALA A 68 2.21 -9.97 -5.78
N ALA A 69 2.78 -10.90 -6.54
CA ALA A 69 3.00 -12.28 -6.11
C ALA A 69 4.32 -12.46 -5.33
N ALA A 70 5.15 -11.43 -5.21
CA ALA A 70 6.41 -11.51 -4.47
C ALA A 70 6.18 -11.63 -2.97
N GLN A 71 7.14 -12.27 -2.30
CA GLN A 71 7.20 -12.34 -0.83
C GLN A 71 8.05 -11.21 -0.22
N GLN A 72 8.68 -10.40 -1.07
CA GLN A 72 9.62 -9.35 -0.67
C GLN A 72 9.25 -8.04 -1.36
N LEU A 73 9.42 -6.94 -0.63
CA LEU A 73 9.40 -5.58 -1.13
C LEU A 73 10.85 -5.16 -1.43
N PRO A 74 11.27 -5.14 -2.71
CA PRO A 74 12.63 -4.81 -3.07
C PRO A 74 12.95 -3.32 -2.80
N VAL A 75 14.24 -2.98 -2.87
CA VAL A 75 14.68 -1.58 -2.88
C VAL A 75 14.03 -0.84 -4.04
N ASP A 76 13.59 0.38 -3.79
CA ASP A 76 12.79 1.24 -4.67
C ASP A 76 11.44 0.64 -5.07
N GLY A 77 10.96 -0.37 -4.33
CA GLY A 77 9.65 -0.97 -4.52
C GLY A 77 8.55 -0.12 -3.87
N PHE A 78 7.42 0.03 -4.57
CA PHE A 78 6.19 0.63 -4.05
C PHE A 78 4.99 -0.22 -4.43
N ILE A 79 4.08 -0.46 -3.48
CA ILE A 79 2.81 -1.11 -3.76
C ILE A 79 1.68 -0.46 -2.97
N ALA A 80 0.52 -0.35 -3.62
CA ALA A 80 -0.73 0.09 -3.02
C ALA A 80 -1.85 -0.88 -3.35
N TRP A 81 -2.67 -1.20 -2.35
CA TRP A 81 -3.78 -2.14 -2.48
C TRP A 81 -4.97 -1.73 -1.62
N HIS A 82 -6.13 -2.25 -1.99
CA HIS A 82 -7.41 -1.98 -1.34
C HIS A 82 -8.03 -3.28 -0.84
N GLU A 83 -8.40 -3.30 0.44
CA GLU A 83 -9.12 -4.40 1.10
C GLU A 83 -10.57 -3.98 1.29
N ASP A 84 -11.51 -4.64 0.60
CA ASP A 84 -12.94 -4.35 0.71
C ASP A 84 -13.44 -4.57 2.15
N ARG A 85 -14.38 -3.75 2.58
CA ARG A 85 -15.08 -3.95 3.85
C ARG A 85 -16.00 -5.18 3.76
N THR A 86 -15.66 -6.26 4.48
CA THR A 86 -16.51 -7.46 4.67
C THR A 86 -17.80 -7.16 5.38
#